data_AF-A0A6A1V1F9-F1
#
_entry.id   AF-A0A6A1V1F9-F1
#
_cell.length_a   1.000
_cell.length_b   1.000
_cell.length_c   1.000
_cell.angle_alpha   90.00
_cell.angle_beta   90.00
_cell.angle_gamma   90.00
#
_symmetry.space_group_name_H-M   'P 1'
#
loop_
_entity.id
_entity.type
_entity.pdbx_description
1 polymer ?
#
loop_
_entity_poly.entity_id
_entity_poly.type
_entity_poly.pdbx_seq_one_letter_code
_entity_poly.pdbx_strand_id
1 'polypeptide(L)'
;MRYRKNSRNKWVPKRQASDKDEDEEMLYDDDNEVDAKAIKFDVDANMADDPLIIPSPTIVLNPTSSFDTRFTVFEERLTNMHEGQKKFLEKRFTSMQEKLRKFFEEMRTFMARFPPP
;
A
#
# COMPACT_ATOMS: atom_id res chain seq x y z
N MET A 1 10.39 -22.44 -42.13
CA MET A 1 10.63 -21.47 -41.04
C MET A 1 9.29 -21.04 -40.43
N ARG A 2 8.88 -21.63 -39.29
CA ARG A 2 7.91 -21.06 -38.34
C ARG A 2 8.15 -21.72 -36.97
N TYR A 3 8.79 -21.00 -36.06
CA TYR A 3 8.91 -21.40 -34.66
C TYR A 3 7.63 -20.98 -33.93
N ARG A 4 6.89 -21.93 -33.35
CA ARG A 4 5.80 -21.59 -32.41
C ARG A 4 6.34 -21.75 -30.99
N LYS A 5 6.73 -20.63 -30.38
CA LYS A 5 7.10 -20.52 -28.97
C LYS A 5 5.83 -20.47 -28.12
N ASN A 6 5.57 -21.52 -27.36
CA ASN A 6 4.50 -21.56 -26.37
C ASN A 6 4.99 -22.20 -25.06
N SER A 7 6.04 -21.67 -24.43
CA SER A 7 6.39 -22.08 -23.06
C SER A 7 5.66 -21.18 -22.05
N ARG A 8 4.42 -21.54 -21.71
CA ARG A 8 3.77 -21.00 -20.50
C ARG A 8 4.46 -21.65 -19.30
N ASN A 9 5.38 -20.91 -18.69
CA ASN A 9 6.08 -21.32 -17.48
C ASN A 9 5.06 -21.47 -16.34
N LYS A 10 4.75 -22.70 -15.93
CA LYS A 10 3.87 -22.98 -14.78
C LYS A 10 4.74 -23.07 -13.52
N TRP A 11 5.07 -21.92 -12.93
CA TRP A 11 5.57 -21.92 -11.55
C TRP A 11 4.40 -22.12 -10.60
N VAL A 12 4.39 -23.26 -9.92
CA VAL A 12 3.48 -23.58 -8.81
C VAL A 12 4.36 -23.71 -7.56
N PRO A 13 4.18 -22.87 -6.53
CA PRO A 13 4.91 -23.04 -5.27
C PRO A 13 4.49 -24.38 -4.63
N LYS A 14 5.47 -25.27 -4.42
CA LYS A 14 5.26 -26.50 -3.64
C LYS A 14 4.96 -26.11 -2.18
N ARG A 15 3.74 -26.39 -1.72
CA ARG A 15 3.45 -26.45 -0.28
C ARG A 15 4.14 -27.71 0.26
N GLN A 16 5.17 -27.54 1.09
CA GLN A 16 5.69 -28.64 1.89
C GLN A 16 4.64 -28.99 2.94
N ALA A 17 4.16 -30.23 2.91
CA ALA A 17 3.44 -30.81 4.01
C ALA A 17 4.44 -31.00 5.15
N SER A 18 4.29 -30.23 6.22
CA SER A 18 4.85 -30.55 7.52
C SER A 18 3.69 -30.73 8.48
N ASP A 19 3.84 -31.77 9.28
CA ASP A 19 2.88 -32.42 10.16
C ASP A 19 2.27 -31.51 11.23
N LYS A 20 1.17 -31.99 11.78
CA LYS A 20 0.23 -31.43 12.76
C LYS A 20 0.88 -30.71 13.96
N ASP A 21 0.12 -29.76 14.53
CA ASP A 21 -0.36 -29.72 15.93
C ASP A 21 -1.07 -28.35 16.14
N GLU A 22 -2.39 -28.36 16.33
CA GLU A 22 -3.06 -28.03 17.60
C GLU A 22 -3.34 -26.51 17.77
N ASP A 23 -4.64 -26.20 17.75
CA ASP A 23 -5.34 -25.18 18.54
C ASP A 23 -5.09 -23.68 18.29
N GLU A 24 -6.02 -23.01 17.62
CA GLU A 24 -6.74 -21.85 18.18
C GLU A 24 -7.74 -21.30 17.15
N GLU A 25 -9.03 -21.58 17.38
CA GLU A 25 -10.14 -20.91 16.73
C GLU A 25 -10.25 -19.49 17.30
N MET A 26 -9.52 -18.53 16.72
CA MET A 26 -9.71 -17.11 17.02
C MET A 26 -11.00 -16.63 16.33
N LEU A 27 -12.10 -16.74 17.08
CA LEU A 27 -13.38 -16.10 16.79
C LEU A 27 -13.19 -14.59 16.98
N TYR A 28 -12.90 -13.88 15.89
CA TYR A 28 -12.97 -12.43 15.88
C TYR A 28 -14.43 -12.02 15.73
N ASP A 29 -15.10 -11.82 16.85
CA ASP A 29 -16.18 -10.85 16.93
C ASP A 29 -15.52 -9.45 16.84
N ASP A 30 -15.55 -8.85 15.66
CA ASP A 30 -15.40 -7.40 15.49
C ASP A 30 -16.56 -6.92 14.61
N ASP A 31 -17.67 -6.79 15.30
CA ASP A 31 -18.87 -6.01 15.05
C ASP A 31 -18.55 -4.56 14.64
N ASN A 32 -18.00 -4.39 13.44
CA ASN A 32 -18.06 -3.13 12.72
C ASN A 32 -19.47 -2.95 12.14
N GLU A 33 -20.38 -2.54 13.01
CA GLU A 33 -21.71 -2.05 12.67
C GLU A 33 -21.56 -0.79 11.82
N VAL A 34 -21.54 -0.95 10.49
CA VAL A 34 -21.72 0.16 9.56
C VAL A 34 -23.11 0.73 9.80
N ASP A 35 -23.18 1.94 10.37
CA ASP A 35 -24.39 2.76 10.42
C ASP A 35 -24.82 3.10 8.98
N ALA A 36 -25.51 2.14 8.36
CA ALA A 36 -26.16 2.30 7.08
C ALA A 36 -27.37 3.20 7.32
N LYS A 37 -27.13 4.52 7.40
CA LYS A 37 -28.17 5.53 7.20
C LYS A 37 -28.88 5.23 5.88
N ALA A 38 -30.03 4.60 5.98
CA ALA A 38 -30.92 4.30 4.87
C ALA A 38 -31.33 5.63 4.22
N ILE A 39 -30.68 5.97 3.10
CA ILE A 39 -31.15 7.04 2.23
C ILE A 39 -32.41 6.50 1.55
N LYS A 40 -33.58 6.84 2.09
CA LYS A 40 -34.86 6.62 1.41
C LYS A 40 -34.86 7.47 0.14
N PHE A 41 -34.79 6.80 -1.00
CA PHE A 41 -35.02 7.40 -2.30
C PHE A 41 -36.51 7.20 -2.59
N ASP A 42 -37.33 8.23 -2.38
CA ASP A 42 -38.75 8.20 -2.71
C ASP A 42 -38.89 8.20 -4.24
N VAL A 43 -38.87 6.99 -4.82
CA VAL A 43 -39.22 6.75 -6.23
C VAL A 43 -40.74 6.60 -6.29
N ASP A 44 -41.42 7.70 -6.60
CA ASP A 44 -42.84 7.68 -6.91
C ASP A 44 -43.03 6.97 -8.26
N ALA A 45 -43.55 5.74 -8.21
CA ALA A 45 -43.66 4.84 -9.34
C ALA A 45 -44.97 5.09 -10.10
N ASN A 46 -44.99 6.07 -11.00
CA ASN A 46 -45.98 6.14 -12.06
C ASN A 46 -45.42 5.48 -13.33
N MET A 47 -45.68 4.18 -13.49
CA MET A 47 -45.35 3.38 -14.67
C MET A 47 -46.27 3.78 -15.84
N ALA A 48 -45.80 4.67 -16.71
CA ALA A 48 -46.30 4.79 -18.07
C ALA A 48 -45.15 4.44 -19.02
N ASP A 49 -45.39 3.47 -19.90
CA ASP A 49 -44.44 2.86 -20.83
C ASP A 49 -43.82 3.88 -21.80
N ASP A 50 -42.69 4.46 -21.40
CA ASP A 50 -41.75 5.10 -22.32
C ASP A 50 -40.35 4.61 -21.92
N PRO A 51 -39.50 4.07 -22.82
CA PRO A 51 -38.16 3.70 -22.43
C PRO A 51 -37.44 4.97 -21.98
N LEU A 52 -37.26 5.11 -20.66
CA LEU A 52 -36.38 6.09 -20.05
C LEU A 52 -34.96 5.80 -20.52
N ILE A 53 -34.62 6.38 -21.67
CA ILE A 53 -33.23 6.63 -22.06
C ILE A 53 -32.70 7.52 -20.94
N ILE A 54 -32.08 6.90 -19.94
CA ILE A 54 -31.35 7.62 -18.90
C ILE A 54 -30.35 8.49 -19.67
N PRO A 55 -30.44 9.82 -19.62
CA PRO A 55 -29.42 10.64 -20.26
C PRO A 55 -28.12 10.34 -19.54
N SER A 56 -27.16 9.77 -20.26
CA SER A 56 -25.79 9.61 -19.76
C SER A 56 -25.35 10.95 -19.17
N PRO A 57 -24.70 10.96 -18.00
CA PRO A 57 -24.21 12.18 -17.39
C PRO A 57 -23.37 12.93 -18.43
N THR A 58 -23.89 14.05 -18.93
CA THR A 58 -23.11 14.93 -19.79
C THR A 58 -22.12 15.63 -18.86
N ILE A 59 -21.03 14.94 -18.53
CA ILE A 59 -19.89 15.55 -17.85
C ILE A 59 -19.29 16.49 -18.89
N VAL A 60 -19.72 17.75 -18.85
CA VAL A 60 -19.02 18.84 -19.53
C VAL A 60 -17.67 18.98 -18.85
N LEU A 61 -16.71 18.18 -19.30
CA LEU A 61 -15.31 18.40 -18.98
C LEU A 61 -14.93 19.72 -19.65
N ASN A 62 -14.73 20.78 -18.87
CA ASN A 62 -14.00 21.94 -19.39
C ASN A 62 -12.63 21.42 -19.85
N PRO A 63 -12.32 21.37 -21.16
CA PRO A 63 -11.47 20.30 -21.68
C PRO A 63 -9.96 20.52 -21.53
N THR A 64 -9.51 21.67 -21.03
CA THR A 64 -8.14 22.12 -21.38
C THR A 64 -7.26 22.51 -20.19
N SER A 65 -7.77 22.55 -18.95
CA SER A 65 -6.96 23.05 -17.83
C SER A 65 -7.07 22.29 -16.51
N SER A 66 -8.07 21.42 -16.27
CA SER A 66 -8.25 20.84 -14.92
C SER A 66 -7.57 19.50 -14.70
N PHE A 67 -7.42 18.66 -15.72
CA PHE A 67 -6.77 17.35 -15.55
C PHE A 67 -5.26 17.51 -15.41
N ASP A 68 -4.62 18.20 -16.36
CA ASP A 68 -3.17 18.40 -16.36
C ASP A 68 -2.69 19.11 -15.10
N THR A 69 -3.39 20.16 -14.64
CA THR A 69 -3.05 20.85 -13.38
C THR A 69 -3.24 19.97 -12.15
N ARG A 70 -4.28 19.12 -12.10
CA ARG A 70 -4.46 18.19 -10.96
C ARG A 70 -3.43 17.06 -10.99
N PHE A 71 -3.06 16.61 -12.18
CA PHE A 71 -2.05 15.60 -12.39
C PHE A 71 -0.66 16.11 -12.00
N THR A 72 -0.29 17.34 -12.36
CA THR A 72 0.99 17.94 -11.95
C THR A 72 1.07 18.13 -10.43
N VAL A 73 0.01 18.61 -9.78
CA VAL A 73 -0.04 18.74 -8.31
C VAL A 73 0.08 17.38 -7.62
N PHE A 74 -0.52 16.33 -8.19
CA PHE A 74 -0.39 14.98 -7.68
C PHE A 74 1.04 14.43 -7.81
N GLU A 75 1.67 14.59 -8.97
CA GLU A 75 3.08 14.20 -9.21
C GLU A 75 4.05 14.93 -8.28
N GLU A 76 3.85 16.23 -8.08
CA GLU A 76 4.63 17.03 -7.13
C GLU A 76 4.48 16.49 -5.71
N ARG A 77 3.25 16.17 -5.28
CA ARG A 77 2.99 15.59 -3.96
C ARG A 77 3.64 14.22 -3.79
N LEU A 78 3.58 13.36 -4.80
CA LEU A 78 4.23 12.05 -4.77
C LEU A 78 5.74 12.18 -4.65
N THR A 79 6.33 13.09 -5.43
CA THR A 79 7.78 13.31 -5.43
C THR A 79 8.25 13.88 -4.10
N ASN A 80 7.56 14.90 -3.56
CA ASN A 80 7.87 15.48 -2.25
C ASN A 80 7.79 14.45 -1.12
N MET A 81 6.75 13.61 -1.12
CA MET A 81 6.61 12.52 -0.16
C MET A 81 7.76 11.52 -0.30
N HIS A 82 8.09 11.10 -1.53
CA HIS A 82 9.15 10.14 -1.80
C HIS A 82 10.52 10.66 -1.34
N GLU A 83 10.83 11.92 -1.66
CA GLU A 83 12.05 12.57 -1.19
C GLU A 83 12.11 12.66 0.34
N GLY A 84 11.00 13.02 0.99
CA GLY A 84 10.90 13.08 2.44
C GLY A 84 11.18 11.73 3.09
N GLN A 85 10.59 10.65 2.55
CA GLN A 85 10.82 9.29 3.02
C GLN A 85 12.27 8.84 2.84
N LYS A 86 12.85 9.12 1.67
CA LYS A 86 14.25 8.78 1.38
C LYS A 86 15.20 9.48 2.35
N LYS A 87 15.04 10.80 2.53
CA LYS A 87 15.83 11.61 3.46
C LYS A 87 15.66 11.12 4.91
N PHE A 88 14.44 10.75 5.31
CA PHE A 88 14.17 10.19 6.64
C PHE A 88 14.94 8.88 6.87
N LEU A 89 14.87 7.95 5.92
CA LEU A 89 15.53 6.65 6.05
C LEU A 89 17.05 6.80 6.08
N GLU A 90 17.60 7.63 5.19
CA GLU A 90 19.03 7.94 5.15
C GLU A 90 19.53 8.53 6.48
N LYS A 91 18.78 9.48 7.05
CA LYS A 91 19.08 10.05 8.36
C LYS A 91 19.06 9.00 9.47
N ARG A 92 18.11 8.07 9.44
CA ARG A 92 18.00 7.00 10.45
C ARG A 92 19.16 6.02 10.34
N PHE A 93 19.53 5.63 9.12
CA PHE A 93 20.66 4.73 8.88
C PHE A 93 21.99 5.35 9.33
N THR A 94 22.27 6.58 8.90
CA THR A 94 23.49 7.32 9.30
C THR A 94 23.56 7.53 10.81
N SER A 95 22.44 7.90 11.45
CA SER A 95 22.37 8.01 12.91
C SER A 95 22.66 6.68 13.62
N MET A 96 22.14 5.57 13.11
CA MET A 96 22.40 4.24 13.68
C MET A 96 23.86 3.84 13.51
N GLN A 97 24.46 4.10 12.35
CA GLN A 97 25.89 3.84 12.12
C GLN A 97 26.77 4.66 13.08
N GLU A 98 26.45 5.93 13.32
CA GLU A 98 27.20 6.76 14.26
C GLU A 98 27.08 6.24 15.71
N LYS A 99 25.89 5.81 16.12
CA LYS A 99 25.69 5.18 17.44
C LYS A 99 26.51 3.91 17.58
N LEU A 100 26.51 3.05 16.55
CA LEU A 100 27.33 1.83 16.54
C LEU A 100 28.82 2.16 16.62
N ARG A 101 29.30 3.14 15.85
CA ARG A 101 30.69 3.62 15.91
C ARG A 101 31.06 4.03 17.34
N LYS A 102 30.23 4.87 17.96
CA LYS A 102 30.46 5.33 19.34
C LYS A 102 30.47 4.18 20.34
N PHE A 103 29.56 3.22 20.21
CA PHE A 103 29.53 2.03 21.05
C PHE A 103 30.84 1.23 20.96
N PHE A 104 31.37 1.02 19.74
CA PHE A 104 32.64 0.31 19.58
C PHE A 104 33.85 1.09 20.13
N GLU A 105 33.87 2.42 20.00
CA GLU A 105 34.90 3.27 20.61
C GLU A 105 34.86 3.18 22.15
N GLU A 106 33.66 3.19 22.72
CA GLU A 106 33.46 3.00 24.16
C GLU A 106 33.92 1.61 24.61
N MET A 107 33.53 0.55 23.90
CA MET A 107 33.95 -0.81 24.20
C MET A 107 35.46 -0.99 24.07
N ARG A 108 36.09 -0.42 23.05
CA ARG A 108 37.56 -0.45 22.90
C ARG A 108 38.24 0.21 24.09
N THR A 109 37.76 1.38 24.50
CA THR A 109 38.28 2.12 25.65
C THR A 109 38.08 1.36 26.95
N PHE A 110 36.92 0.70 27.10
CA PHE A 110 36.61 -0.15 28.23
C PHE A 110 37.56 -1.36 28.32
N MET A 111 37.76 -2.08 27.21
CA MET A 111 38.63 -3.25 27.15
C MET A 111 40.11 -2.88 27.35
N ALA A 112 40.55 -1.69 26.94
CA ALA A 112 41.91 -1.21 27.19
C ALA A 112 42.26 -1.10 28.69
N ARG A 113 41.27 -1.07 29.59
CA ARG A 113 41.49 -1.12 31.05
C ARG A 113 41.93 -2.49 31.55
N PHE A 114 41.65 -3.54 30.78
CA PHE A 114 41.98 -4.92 31.10
C PHE A 114 42.96 -5.44 30.05
N PRO A 115 44.25 -5.07 30.14
CA PRO A 115 45.25 -5.62 29.24
C PRO A 115 45.28 -7.15 29.38
N PRO A 116 45.48 -7.88 28.27
CA PRO A 116 45.56 -9.34 28.32
C PRO A 116 46.72 -9.79 29.24
N PRO A 117 46.57 -10.94 29.93
CA PRO A 117 47.57 -11.47 30.86
C PRO A 117 48.87 -11.91 30.17
#